data_AF-A0A0R3TGH3-F1
#
_entry.id   AF-A0A0R3TGH3-F1
#
_cell.length_a   1.000
_cell.length_b   1.000
_cell.length_c   1.000
_cell.angle_alpha   90.00
_cell.angle_beta   90.00
_cell.angle_gamma   90.00
#
_symmetry.space_group_name_H-M   'P 1'
#
loop_
_entity.id
_entity.type
_entity.pdbx_description
1 polymer ?
#
loop_
_entity_poly.entity_id
_entity_poly.type
_entity_poly.pdbx_seq_one_letter_code
_entity_poly.pdbx_strand_id
1 'polypeptide(L)' 'LDLGQNPNCRDWQGLTPLYYAVSTDISARCTHALLYDHAIIGVKDEHGFEEIHQVSSSKISL' A
#
# COMPACT_ATOMS: atom_id res chain seq x y z
N LEU A 1 13.07 7.12 -16.46
CA LEU A 1 12.04 7.89 -15.74
C LEU A 1 12.30 7.64 -14.25
N ASP A 2 13.44 8.12 -13.75
CA ASP A 2 13.77 8.10 -12.32
C ASP A 2 13.21 9.39 -11.73
N LEU A 3 11.88 9.44 -11.64
CA LEU A 3 11.28 10.35 -10.69
C LEU A 3 11.54 9.69 -9.36
N GLY A 4 12.28 10.36 -8.47
CA GLY A 4 12.41 9.99 -7.05
C GLY A 4 11.04 10.05 -6.37
N GLN A 5 10.12 9.20 -6.82
CA GLN A 5 8.84 8.95 -6.21
C GLN A 5 9.16 8.16 -4.97
N ASN A 6 9.40 8.90 -3.89
CA ASN A 6 9.51 8.33 -2.57
C ASN A 6 8.27 7.42 -2.37
N PRO A 7 8.45 6.10 -2.16
CA PRO A 7 7.34 5.16 -1.99
C PRO A 7 6.55 5.45 -0.71
N ASN A 8 7.05 6.36 0.11
CA ASN A 8 6.44 6.87 1.33
C ASN A 8 5.65 8.17 1.13
N CYS A 9 5.48 8.63 -0.11
CA CYS A 9 4.60 9.76 -0.40
C CYS A 9 3.20 9.43 0.10
N ARG A 10 2.72 10.26 1.04
CA ARG A 10 1.37 10.15 1.60
C ARG A 10 0.41 11.01 0.81
N ASP A 11 -0.76 10.46 0.54
CA ASP A 11 -1.90 11.16 -0.01
C ASP A 11 -2.51 12.16 1.00
N TRP A 12 -3.53 12.94 0.58
CA TRP A 12 -4.37 13.75 1.48
C TRP A 12 -5.04 12.90 2.58
N GLN A 13 -5.26 11.61 2.33
CA GLN A 13 -5.75 10.64 3.34
C GLN A 13 -4.65 10.10 4.26
N GLY A 14 -3.38 10.50 4.09
CA GLY A 14 -2.25 9.95 4.85
C GLY A 14 -1.79 8.57 4.40
N LEU A 15 -2.39 8.04 3.33
CA LEU A 15 -2.13 6.72 2.75
C LEU A 15 -0.92 6.70 1.82
N THR A 16 -0.16 5.61 1.83
CA THR A 16 0.97 5.41 0.92
C THR A 16 0.55 4.66 -0.35
N PRO A 17 1.32 4.76 -1.46
CA PRO A 17 1.08 3.94 -2.65
C PRO A 17 1.12 2.44 -2.35
N LEU A 18 1.85 2.01 -1.31
CA LEU A 18 1.82 0.64 -0.83
C LEU A 18 0.43 0.23 -0.31
N TYR A 19 -0.23 1.07 0.49
CA TYR A 19 -1.59 0.82 0.98
C TYR A 19 -2.57 0.59 -0.18
N TYR A 20 -2.50 1.44 -1.21
CA TYR A 20 -3.34 1.26 -2.41
C TYR A 20 -3.01 -0.01 -3.16
N ALA A 21 -1.72 -0.29 -3.40
CA ALA A 21 -1.29 -1.50 -4.09
C ALA A 21 -1.83 -2.78 -3.43
N VAL A 22 -1.87 -2.75 -2.10
CA VAL A 22 -2.38 -3.83 -1.26
C VAL A 22 -3.92 -3.93 -1.28
N SER A 23 -4.63 -2.80 -1.32
CA SER A 23 -6.10 -2.76 -1.35
C SER A 23 -6.72 -3.09 -2.71
N THR A 24 -6.08 -2.68 -3.82
CA THR A 24 -6.65 -2.78 -5.18
C THR A 24 -6.29 -4.06 -5.95
N ASP A 25 -5.78 -5.10 -5.27
CA ASP A 25 -5.25 -6.32 -5.91
C ASP A 25 -4.22 -6.00 -7.02
N ILE A 26 -3.49 -4.88 -6.87
CA ILE A 26 -2.41 -4.55 -7.80
C ILE A 26 -1.37 -5.65 -7.66
N SER A 27 -0.92 -6.17 -8.81
CA SER A 27 0.03 -7.28 -8.92
C SER A 27 1.05 -7.29 -7.79
N ALA A 28 1.22 -8.45 -7.14
CA ALA A 28 2.19 -8.65 -6.07
C ALA A 28 3.60 -8.15 -6.43
N ARG A 29 3.95 -8.05 -7.72
CA ARG A 29 5.18 -7.43 -8.21
C ARG A 29 5.31 -5.95 -7.84
N CYS A 30 4.25 -5.16 -7.92
CA CYS A 30 4.26 -3.74 -7.55
C CYS A 30 4.45 -3.58 -6.03
N THR A 31 3.75 -4.39 -5.24
CA THR A 31 3.94 -4.43 -3.77
C THR A 31 5.37 -4.83 -3.42
N HIS A 32 5.93 -5.81 -4.11
CA HIS A 32 7.31 -6.24 -3.90
C HIS A 32 8.32 -5.14 -4.26
N ALA A 33 8.10 -4.41 -5.36
CA ALA A 33 8.95 -3.29 -5.75
C ALA A 33 8.91 -2.15 -4.72
N LEU A 34 7.72 -1.81 -4.21
CA LEU A 34 7.56 -0.79 -3.17
C LEU A 34 8.22 -1.20 -1.84
N LEU A 35 8.06 -2.47 -1.43
CA LEU A 35 8.74 -3.02 -0.25
C LEU A 35 10.26 -3.03 -0.42
N TYR A 36 10.73 -3.36 -1.62
CA TYR A 36 12.16 -3.34 -1.96
C TYR A 36 12.75 -1.93 -1.87
N ASP A 37 11.94 -0.91 -2.19
CA ASP A 37 12.31 0.51 -2.12
C ASP A 37 12.13 1.12 -0.70
N HIS A 38 12.08 0.29 0.35
CA HIS A 38 11.87 0.74 1.74
C HIS A 38 10.55 1.50 1.97
N ALA A 39 9.45 1.04 1.35
CA ALA A 39 8.12 1.53 1.71
C ALA A 39 7.78 1.27 3.19
N ILE A 40 7.23 2.28 3.84
CA ILE A 40 6.70 2.22 5.20
C ILE A 40 5.45 1.37 5.19
N ILE A 41 5.44 0.40 6.09
CA ILE A 41 4.33 -0.50 6.41
C ILE A 41 3.69 -0.07 7.73
N GLY A 42 2.40 -0.41 7.92
CA GLY A 42 1.63 -0.03 9.11
C GLY A 42 1.00 1.36 8.99
N VAL A 43 0.78 1.84 7.76
CA VAL A 43 0.01 3.05 7.53
C VAL A 43 -1.45 2.77 7.76
N LYS A 44 -2.07 3.58 8.61
CA LYS A 44 -3.49 3.48 8.94
C LYS A 44 -4.28 4.48 8.13
N ASP A 45 -5.41 3.99 7.63
CA ASP A 45 -6.43 4.81 7.00
C ASP A 45 -7.26 5.60 8.02
N GLU A 46 -8.18 6.41 7.53
CA GLU A 46 -9.17 7.19 8.31
C GLU A 46 -9.98 6.30 9.28
N HIS A 47 -10.16 5.03 8.91
CA HIS A 47 -10.85 4.00 9.70
C HIS A 47 -9.96 3.30 10.73
N GLY A 48 -8.66 3.61 10.78
CA GLY A 48 -7.67 2.93 11.63
C GLY A 48 -7.19 1.57 11.10
N PHE A 49 -7.57 1.20 9.87
CA PHE A 49 -7.14 -0.04 9.23
C PHE A 49 -5.79 0.11 8.55
N GLU A 50 -4.96 -0.92 8.69
CA GLU A 50 -3.65 -1.02 8.03
C GLU A 50 -3.75 -1.71 6.67
N GLU A 51 -2.69 -1.64 5.85
CA GLU A 51 -2.65 -2.27 4.53
C GLU A 51 -2.99 -3.77 4.62
N ILE A 52 -2.51 -4.45 5.66
CA ILE A 52 -2.74 -5.88 5.89
C ILE A 52 -4.21 -6.24 6.12
N HIS A 53 -5.00 -5.31 6.63
CA HIS A 53 -6.44 -5.53 6.86
C HIS A 53 -7.18 -5.52 5.52
N GLN A 54 -6.75 -4.68 4.58
CA GLN A 54 -7.29 -4.64 3.22
C GLN A 54 -7.08 -5.97 2.47
N VAL A 55 -5.89 -6.58 2.55
CA VAL A 55 -5.64 -7.92 1.93
C VAL A 55 -6.56 -8.98 2.50
N SER A 56 -6.73 -8.94 3.82
CA SER A 56 -7.48 -9.94 4.55
C SER A 56 -8.95 -9.87 4.16
N SER A 57 -9.51 -8.67 4.06
CA SER A 57 -10.88 -8.47 3.57
C SER A 57 -11.06 -8.84 2.10
N SER A 58 -10.13 -8.46 1.21
CA SER A 58 -10.27 -8.73 -0.23
C SER A 58 -10.16 -10.22 -0.59
N LYS A 59 -9.36 -11.00 0.14
CA LYS A 59 -9.17 -12.44 -0.14
C LYS A 59 -10.28 -13.35 0.40
N ILE A 60 -11.10 -12.87 1.33
CA ILE A 60 -12.18 -13.67 1.95
C ILE A 60 -13.45 -13.71 1.06
N SER A 61 -13.50 -12.95 -0.03
CA SER A 61 -14.62 -12.99 -1.00
C SER A 61 -14.51 -14.09 -2.07
N LEU A 62 -13.69 -15.13 -1.88
CA LEU A 62 -13.59 -16.29 -2.78
C LEU A 62 -14.34 -17.50 -2.24
#